data_AF-A0A359KFX3-F1
#
_entry.id   AF-A0A359KFX3-F1
#
_cell.length_a   1.000
_cell.length_b   1.000
_cell.length_c   1.000
_cell.angle_alpha   90.00
_cell.angle_beta   90.00
_cell.angle_gamma   90.00
#
_symmetry.space_group_name_H-M   'P 1'
#
loop_
_entity.id
_entity.type
_entity.pdbx_description
1 polymer ?
#
loop_
_entity_poly.entity_id
_entity_poly.type
_entity_poly.pdbx_seq_one_letter_code
_entity_poly.pdbx_strand_id
1 'polypeptide(L)' 'GDRIVAVEAVNAPADFMGGRLLIGKGAAVDDALLADPTVSIKAVAKPQV' A
#
# COMPACT_ATOMS: atom_id res chain seq x y z
N GLY A 1 -7.13 -11.43 -1.56
CA GLY A 1 -6.35 -11.24 -2.80
C GLY A 1 -5.04 -10.57 -2.44
N ASP A 2 -4.09 -10.53 -3.35
CA ASP A 2 -2.74 -9.97 -3.13
C ASP A 2 -2.64 -8.47 -3.46
N ARG A 3 -3.75 -7.82 -3.84
CA ARG A 3 -3.81 -6.41 -4.22
C ARG A 3 -4.72 -5.63 -3.29
N ILE A 4 -4.34 -4.37 -3.02
CA ILE A 4 -5.19 -3.42 -2.32
C ILE A 4 -6.23 -2.85 -3.29
N VAL A 5 -7.48 -2.75 -2.85
CA VAL A 5 -8.61 -2.22 -3.65
C VAL A 5 -9.22 -0.95 -3.08
N ALA A 6 -8.87 -0.58 -1.86
CA ALA A 6 -9.35 0.61 -1.17
C ALA A 6 -8.26 1.14 -0.22
N VAL A 7 -8.24 2.46 0.01
CA VAL A 7 -7.36 3.10 0.99
C VAL A 7 -8.17 4.12 1.77
N GLU A 8 -7.96 4.12 3.08
CA GLU A 8 -8.40 5.18 3.99
C GLU A 8 -7.18 5.67 4.76
N ALA A 9 -7.09 6.98 4.97
CA ALA A 9 -6.03 7.57 5.79
C ALA A 9 -6.57 8.82 6.49
N VAL A 10 -6.40 8.90 7.81
CA VAL A 10 -6.86 10.02 8.63
C VAL A 10 -5.66 10.90 8.96
N ASN A 11 -5.72 12.18 8.58
CA ASN A 11 -4.62 13.14 8.75
C ASN A 11 -3.27 12.70 8.14
N ALA A 12 -3.28 11.73 7.23
CA ALA A 12 -2.09 11.14 6.62
C ALA A 12 -2.16 11.21 5.08
N PRO A 13 -2.00 12.41 4.48
CA PRO A 13 -2.14 12.61 3.04
C PRO A 13 -1.11 11.82 2.22
N ALA A 14 0.11 11.63 2.75
CA ALA A 14 1.15 10.86 2.08
C ALA A 14 0.76 9.38 1.93
N ASP A 15 0.12 8.81 2.95
CA ASP A 15 -0.30 7.41 2.96
C ASP A 15 -1.51 7.19 2.06
N PHE A 16 -2.49 8.11 2.11
CA PHE A 16 -3.61 8.09 1.15
C PHE A 16 -3.11 8.07 -0.29
N MET A 17 -2.17 8.97 -0.62
CA MET A 17 -1.62 9.03 -1.98
C MET A 17 -0.83 7.77 -2.35
N GLY A 18 -0.06 7.20 -1.41
CA GLY A 18 0.64 5.94 -1.63
C GLY A 18 -0.32 4.78 -1.92
N GLY A 19 -1.34 4.60 -1.08
CA GLY A 19 -2.36 3.56 -1.28
C GLY A 19 -3.16 3.77 -2.57
N ARG A 20 -3.54 5.02 -2.90
CA ARG A 20 -4.24 5.35 -4.15
C ARG A 20 -3.44 4.93 -5.38
N LEU A 21 -2.12 5.12 -5.35
CA LEU A 21 -1.23 4.69 -6.44
C LEU A 21 -1.10 3.17 -6.52
N LEU A 22 -1.03 2.47 -5.39
CA LEU A 22 -0.98 1.00 -5.38
C LEU A 22 -2.26 0.38 -5.97
N ILE A 23 -3.42 0.93 -5.63
CA ILE A 23 -4.72 0.53 -6.20
C ILE A 23 -4.69 0.73 -7.72
N GLY A 24 -4.30 1.92 -8.19
CA GLY A 24 -4.23 2.23 -9.62
C GLY A 24 -3.28 1.32 -10.41
N LYS A 25 -2.20 0.84 -9.77
CA LYS A 25 -1.26 -0.11 -10.36
C LYS A 25 -1.72 -1.55 -10.31
N GLY A 26 -2.69 -1.88 -9.45
CA GLY A 26 -3.02 -3.26 -9.11
C GLY A 26 -1.80 -4.04 -8.64
N ALA A 27 -0.92 -3.41 -7.85
CA ALA A 27 0.33 -4.02 -7.40
C ALA A 27 0.05 -5.13 -6.36
N ALA A 28 0.79 -6.24 -6.46
CA ALA A 28 0.81 -7.24 -5.41
C ALA A 28 1.53 -6.67 -4.18
N VAL A 29 1.01 -6.90 -2.98
CA VAL A 29 1.56 -6.39 -1.71
C VAL A 29 2.00 -7.51 -0.79
N ASP A 30 2.95 -7.19 0.09
CA ASP A 30 3.37 -8.01 1.21
C ASP A 30 2.52 -7.67 2.45
N ASP A 31 1.81 -8.67 2.97
CA ASP A 31 0.85 -8.49 4.07
C ASP A 31 1.54 -8.14 5.39
N ALA A 32 2.75 -8.63 5.62
CA ALA A 32 3.49 -8.36 6.84
C ALA A 32 4.02 -6.91 6.84
N LEU A 33 4.54 -6.45 5.70
CA LEU A 33 4.95 -5.06 5.54
C LEU A 33 3.77 -4.09 5.59
N LEU A 34 2.61 -4.47 5.04
CA LEU A 34 1.41 -3.65 5.08
C LEU A 34 0.84 -3.48 6.51
N ALA A 35 1.00 -4.50 7.35
CA ALA A 35 0.54 -4.46 8.74
C ALA A 35 1.50 -3.70 9.69
N ASP A 36 2.73 -3.40 9.26
CA ASP A 36 3.72 -2.70 10.07
C ASP A 36 3.52 -1.18 9.98
N PRO A 37 3.11 -0.49 11.07
CA PRO A 37 2.87 0.95 11.05
C PRO A 37 4.15 1.78 10.92
N THR A 38 5.33 1.17 11.08
CA THR A 38 6.63 1.82 10.88
C THR A 38 7.08 1.78 9.42
N VAL A 39 6.43 0.97 8.59
CA VAL A 39 6.72 0.83 7.17
C VAL A 39 5.88 1.84 6.38
N SER A 40 6.55 2.60 5.50
CA SER A 40 5.83 3.45 4.56
C SER A 40 5.00 2.58 3.61
N ILE A 41 3.73 2.95 3.37
CA ILE A 41 2.86 2.28 2.41
C ILE A 41 3.47 2.16 1.00
N LYS A 42 4.43 3.01 0.64
CA LYS A 42 5.11 2.95 -0.66
C LYS A 42 6.07 1.76 -0.80
N ALA A 43 6.46 1.13 0.30
CA ALA A 43 7.44 0.04 0.35
C ALA A 43 6.81 -1.37 0.44
N VAL A 44 5.47 -1.45 0.52
CA VAL A 44 4.77 -2.73 0.75
C VAL A 44 4.57 -3.54 -0.53
N ALA A 45 4.87 -2.98 -1.71
CA ALA A 45 4.72 -3.69 -2.98
C ALA A 45 5.75 -4.83 -3.08
N LYS A 46 5.27 -6.02 -3.46
CA LYS A 46 6.16 -7.14 -3.79
C LYS A 46 7.00 -6.78 -5.02
N PRO A 47 8.26 -7.22 -5.10
CA PRO A 47 9.05 -7.13 -6.32
C PRO A 47 8.27 -7.76 -7.49
N GLN A 48 8.23 -7.07 -8.62
CA GLN A 48 7.62 -7.62 -9.83
C GLN A 48 8.53 -8.73 -10.38
N VAL A 49 7.97 -9.95 -10.46
CA VAL A 49 8.55 -11.08 -11.19
C VAL A 49 8.20 -11.01 -12.68
#